data_AF-A0A671EIV4-F1
#
_entry.id   AF-A0A671EIV4-F1
#
_cell.length_a   1.000
_cell.length_b   1.000
_cell.length_c   1.000
_cell.angle_alpha   90.00
_cell.angle_beta   90.00
_cell.angle_gamma   90.00
#
_symmetry.space_group_name_H-M   'P 1'
#
loop_
_entity.id
_entity.type
_entity.pdbx_description
1 polymer ?
#
loop_
_entity_poly.entity_id
_entity_poly.type
_entity_poly.pdbx_seq_one_letter_code
_entity_poly.pdbx_strand_id
1 'polypeptide(L)'
;MEGEEARAREGAAVARDLLALGYEGFPGTAALGPLCPDFRALCARLIAELETLGALKREREEGAEALSLSDGPSSEEEFLRQLAGLLRALHCPDRALWGGDCATALREPGVCLRLLRFLCTELQAARLLRLRLPLDPSPAALPPGGKEAEEGAGMVQELILTLQALGLPRPTPGTPASRLLWELHAKISELLPSLPPGSLQPLLSYSLDAPRWEALESLCQSLRDQYCCRRCLLLKRLDLTTSAFHWSDRAEAQGEAMKAVLIPVREALTPESDVSIAHVLAARADLSRLVPATSKAARQGTCCAINKVLMGNVPDRGGRPNELEAPMPTWQSRREDGGGRKAGRQYWGRKKKKK
;
A
#
# COMPACT_ATOMS: atom_id res chain seq x y z
N MET A 1 -24.57 47.48 -1.98
CA MET A 1 -24.42 46.54 -3.10
C MET A 1 -23.16 45.69 -2.97
N GLU A 2 -21.98 46.25 -2.69
CA GLU A 2 -20.73 45.46 -2.60
C GLU A 2 -20.74 44.30 -1.57
N GLY A 3 -21.38 44.48 -0.41
CA GLY A 3 -21.46 43.44 0.63
C GLY A 3 -22.35 42.24 0.29
N GLU A 4 -23.37 42.42 -0.54
CA GLU A 4 -24.23 41.31 -0.99
C GLU A 4 -23.58 40.51 -2.12
N GLU A 5 -22.89 41.19 -3.03
CA GLU A 5 -22.10 40.54 -4.08
C GLU A 5 -20.95 39.71 -3.50
N ALA A 6 -20.25 40.23 -2.48
CA ALA A 6 -19.21 39.49 -1.78
C ALA A 6 -19.75 38.21 -1.13
N ARG A 7 -20.91 38.29 -0.46
CA ARG A 7 -21.57 37.13 0.15
C ARG A 7 -22.07 36.12 -0.87
N ALA A 8 -22.59 36.56 -2.01
CA ALA A 8 -23.01 35.67 -3.09
C ALA A 8 -21.81 34.90 -3.67
N ARG A 9 -20.66 35.56 -3.84
CA ARG A 9 -19.40 34.92 -4.27
C ARG A 9 -18.89 33.92 -3.25
N GLU A 10 -18.95 34.24 -1.95
CA GLU A 10 -18.59 33.30 -0.87
C GLU A 10 -19.53 32.10 -0.81
N GLY A 11 -20.84 32.31 -0.96
CA GLY A 11 -21.82 31.23 -1.05
C GLY A 11 -21.54 30.27 -2.21
N ALA A 12 -21.19 30.82 -3.39
CA ALA A 12 -20.81 30.02 -4.55
C ALA A 12 -19.48 29.27 -4.35
N ALA A 13 -18.55 29.80 -3.55
CA ALA A 13 -17.33 29.09 -3.19
C ALA A 13 -17.62 27.89 -2.27
N VAL A 14 -18.38 28.10 -1.19
CA VAL A 14 -18.77 27.04 -0.26
C VAL A 14 -19.58 25.94 -0.97
N ALA A 15 -20.48 26.31 -1.88
CA ALA A 15 -21.22 25.33 -2.68
C ALA A 15 -20.29 24.45 -3.53
N ARG A 16 -19.25 25.02 -4.14
CA ARG A 16 -18.25 24.26 -4.90
C ARG A 16 -17.43 23.35 -4.00
N ASP A 17 -17.05 23.81 -2.82
CA ASP A 17 -16.27 23.01 -1.86
C ASP A 17 -17.08 21.81 -1.35
N LEU A 18 -18.36 22.02 -1.03
CA LEU A 18 -19.28 20.95 -0.63
C LEU A 18 -19.48 19.91 -1.75
N LEU A 19 -19.67 20.36 -2.99
CA LEU A 19 -19.77 19.47 -4.14
C LEU A 19 -18.49 18.66 -4.34
N ALA A 20 -17.32 19.30 -4.24
CA ALA A 20 -16.03 18.61 -4.33
C ALA A 20 -15.82 17.59 -3.18
N LEU A 21 -16.42 17.83 -2.02
CA LEU A 21 -16.42 16.92 -0.88
C LEU A 21 -17.46 15.78 -0.99
N GLY A 22 -18.34 15.81 -2.00
CA GLY A 22 -19.38 14.80 -2.23
C GLY A 22 -20.72 15.10 -1.54
N TYR A 23 -20.92 16.33 -1.07
CA TYR A 23 -22.17 16.78 -0.46
C TYR A 23 -23.04 17.48 -1.51
N GLU A 24 -24.10 16.81 -1.95
CA GLU A 24 -25.11 17.38 -2.84
C GLU A 24 -26.23 18.09 -2.07
N GLY A 25 -26.89 19.05 -2.72
CA GLY A 25 -28.08 19.71 -2.18
C GLY A 25 -27.83 20.91 -1.26
N PHE A 26 -26.77 21.70 -1.50
CA PHE A 26 -26.57 22.97 -0.78
C PHE A 26 -27.75 23.93 -1.09
N PRO A 27 -28.58 24.31 -0.09
CA PRO A 27 -29.83 25.03 -0.34
C PRO A 27 -29.64 26.54 -0.65
N GLY A 28 -28.40 26.97 -0.92
CA GLY A 28 -28.06 28.36 -1.18
C GLY A 28 -27.94 29.21 0.09
N THR A 29 -27.51 30.47 -0.06
CA THR A 29 -27.26 31.39 1.06
C THR A 29 -28.52 31.80 1.83
N ALA A 30 -29.69 31.71 1.19
CA ALA A 30 -30.99 32.11 1.75
C ALA A 30 -31.56 31.13 2.80
N ALA A 31 -31.03 29.91 2.86
CA ALA A 31 -31.50 28.84 3.76
C ALA A 31 -30.49 28.53 4.89
N LEU A 32 -29.51 29.42 5.13
CA LEU A 32 -28.49 29.25 6.16
C LEU A 32 -28.92 29.90 7.48
N GLY A 33 -29.03 29.09 8.53
CA GLY A 33 -29.33 29.57 9.87
C GLY A 33 -29.53 28.43 10.86
N PRO A 34 -29.37 28.68 12.18
CA PRO A 34 -29.48 27.65 13.21
C PRO A 34 -30.89 27.05 13.30
N LEU A 35 -31.91 27.83 12.94
CA LEU A 35 -33.31 27.41 12.89
C LEU A 35 -33.61 26.48 11.69
N CYS A 36 -32.79 26.50 10.64
CA CYS A 36 -32.97 25.68 9.46
C CYS A 36 -32.56 24.22 9.73
N PRO A 37 -33.46 23.24 9.57
CA PRO A 37 -33.14 21.83 9.81
C PRO A 37 -32.10 21.30 8.81
N ASP A 38 -32.16 21.72 7.55
CA ASP A 38 -31.22 21.26 6.51
C ASP A 38 -29.80 21.75 6.77
N PHE A 39 -29.66 22.98 7.28
CA PHE A 39 -28.37 23.52 7.70
C PHE A 39 -27.77 22.71 8.87
N ARG A 40 -28.59 22.43 9.91
CA ARG A 40 -28.15 21.62 11.05
C ARG A 40 -27.76 20.21 10.62
N ALA A 41 -28.54 19.58 9.75
CA ALA A 41 -28.25 18.25 9.20
C ALA A 41 -26.96 18.25 8.36
N LEU A 42 -26.71 19.29 7.57
CA LEU A 42 -25.46 19.43 6.82
C LEU A 42 -24.25 19.55 7.75
N CYS A 43 -24.31 20.44 8.75
CA CYS A 43 -23.25 20.58 9.76
C CYS A 43 -23.01 19.27 10.51
N ALA A 44 -24.07 18.58 10.94
CA ALA A 44 -23.97 17.29 11.63
C ALA A 44 -23.28 16.23 10.77
N ARG A 45 -23.59 16.13 9.47
CA ARG A 45 -22.93 15.18 8.57
C ARG A 45 -21.45 15.50 8.34
N LEU A 46 -21.08 16.78 8.24
CA LEU A 46 -19.67 17.20 8.09
C LEU A 46 -18.87 16.88 9.37
N ILE A 47 -19.46 17.15 10.54
CA ILE A 47 -18.87 16.88 11.85
C ILE A 47 -18.71 15.38 12.07
N ALA A 48 -19.74 14.58 11.80
CA ALA A 48 -19.69 13.14 11.92
C ALA A 48 -18.56 12.55 11.05
N GLU A 49 -18.37 13.07 9.83
CA GLU A 49 -17.25 12.63 9.00
C GLU A 49 -15.89 13.03 9.60
N LEU A 50 -15.74 14.25 10.10
CA LEU A 50 -14.54 14.69 10.83
C LEU A 50 -14.21 13.78 12.04
N GLU A 51 -15.22 13.34 12.78
CA GLU A 51 -15.09 12.36 13.86
C GLU A 51 -14.58 11.01 13.36
N THR A 52 -15.14 10.49 12.25
CA THR A 52 -14.68 9.23 11.64
C THR A 52 -13.24 9.30 11.12
N LEU A 53 -12.80 10.48 10.70
CA LEU A 53 -11.43 10.73 10.24
C LEU A 53 -10.45 10.96 11.40
N GLY A 54 -10.94 10.95 12.65
CA GLY A 54 -10.13 11.08 13.85
C GLY A 54 -9.57 12.48 14.08
N ALA A 55 -10.12 13.51 13.41
CA ALA A 55 -9.69 14.90 13.58
C ALA A 55 -9.85 15.37 15.04
N LEU A 56 -10.90 14.89 15.72
CA LEU A 56 -11.22 15.22 17.12
C LEU A 56 -10.55 14.30 18.16
N LYS A 57 -9.88 13.21 17.73
CA LYS A 57 -9.18 12.28 18.63
C LYS A 57 -7.69 12.60 18.82
N ARG A 58 -7.12 13.46 17.97
CA ARG A 58 -5.69 13.79 18.01
C ARG A 58 -5.26 14.63 19.22
N GLU A 59 -6.19 15.17 20.01
CA GLU A 59 -5.90 15.92 21.25
C GLU A 59 -6.66 15.40 22.48
N ARG A 60 -7.14 14.14 22.46
CA ARG A 60 -7.91 13.54 23.57
C ARG A 60 -7.01 12.99 24.70
N GLU A 61 -5.94 13.70 25.04
CA GLU A 61 -5.12 13.41 26.24
C GLU A 61 -5.52 14.25 27.46
N GLU A 62 -6.38 15.26 27.33
CA GLU A 62 -6.93 15.98 28.48
C GLU A 62 -8.46 16.02 28.45
N GLY A 63 -9.06 15.43 29.49
CA GLY A 63 -10.49 15.18 29.75
C GLY A 63 -11.53 16.03 29.01
N ALA A 64 -12.31 15.38 28.15
CA ALA A 64 -13.68 15.78 27.83
C ALA A 64 -14.51 14.57 27.35
N GLU A 65 -15.75 14.48 27.84
CA GLU A 65 -16.73 13.43 27.54
C GLU A 65 -16.98 13.29 26.02
N ALA A 66 -17.30 12.07 25.60
CA ALA A 66 -17.63 11.77 24.21
C ALA A 66 -18.93 12.49 23.81
N LEU A 67 -18.83 13.48 22.92
CA LEU A 67 -20.00 13.98 22.21
C LEU A 67 -20.30 12.96 21.10
N SER A 68 -21.32 12.12 21.31
CA SER A 68 -21.85 11.24 20.27
C SER A 68 -23.06 11.91 19.66
N LEU A 69 -22.98 12.26 18.38
CA LEU A 69 -24.14 12.63 17.58
C LEU A 69 -24.97 11.38 17.29
N SER A 70 -25.85 11.02 18.23
CA SER A 70 -26.90 10.04 17.97
C SER A 70 -27.91 10.63 16.98
N ASP A 71 -28.34 9.78 16.07
CA ASP A 71 -29.29 10.02 14.99
C ASP A 71 -30.66 10.48 15.54
N GLY A 72 -30.92 11.78 15.57
CA GLY A 72 -32.17 12.37 16.02
C GLY A 72 -32.19 13.89 15.86
N PRO A 73 -33.38 14.53 15.73
CA PRO A 73 -33.48 15.98 15.61
C PRO A 73 -33.12 16.62 16.95
N SER A 74 -31.83 16.91 17.15
CA SER A 74 -31.37 17.64 18.33
C SER A 74 -32.09 18.99 18.38
N SER A 75 -32.61 19.34 19.57
CA SER A 75 -33.11 20.68 19.84
C SER A 75 -32.07 21.71 19.37
N GLU A 76 -32.49 22.87 18.86
CA GLU A 76 -31.58 23.95 18.43
C GLU A 76 -30.53 24.22 19.52
N GLU A 77 -30.94 24.22 20.78
CA GLU A 77 -30.09 24.42 21.96
C GLU A 77 -29.02 23.33 22.12
N GLU A 78 -29.38 22.07 21.88
CA GLU A 78 -28.46 20.94 21.99
C GLU A 78 -27.44 20.92 20.84
N PHE A 79 -27.90 21.22 19.62
CA PHE A 79 -27.02 21.41 18.47
C PHE A 79 -26.01 22.53 18.71
N LEU A 80 -26.46 23.69 19.19
CA LEU A 80 -25.58 24.84 19.45
C LEU A 80 -24.55 24.56 20.54
N ARG A 81 -24.95 23.86 21.60
CA ARG A 81 -24.06 23.47 22.69
C ARG A 81 -22.96 22.52 22.20
N GLN A 82 -23.33 21.51 21.42
CA GLN A 82 -22.38 20.56 20.83
C GLN A 82 -21.44 21.23 19.83
N LEU A 83 -22.00 22.07 18.96
CA LEU A 83 -21.24 22.83 17.96
C LEU A 83 -20.18 23.73 18.62
N ALA A 84 -20.53 24.45 19.69
CA ALA A 84 -19.57 25.30 20.41
C ALA A 84 -18.41 24.49 21.03
N GLY A 85 -18.70 23.32 21.59
CA GLY A 85 -17.68 22.42 22.14
C GLY A 85 -16.74 21.87 21.06
N LEU A 86 -17.29 21.49 19.91
CA LEU A 86 -16.52 20.99 18.76
C LEU A 86 -15.66 22.08 18.12
N LEU A 87 -16.20 23.28 17.94
CA LEU A 87 -15.44 24.40 17.39
C LEU A 87 -14.30 24.83 18.31
N ARG A 88 -14.47 24.69 19.63
CA ARG A 88 -13.38 24.87 20.60
C ARG A 88 -12.31 23.79 20.44
N ALA A 89 -12.70 22.52 20.31
CA ALA A 89 -11.77 21.42 20.09
C ALA A 89 -11.02 21.50 18.75
N LEU A 90 -11.64 22.09 17.73
CA LEU A 90 -11.03 22.34 16.41
C LEU A 90 -10.28 23.67 16.34
N HIS A 91 -10.13 24.40 17.46
CA HIS A 91 -9.46 25.71 17.52
C HIS A 91 -9.98 26.71 16.48
N CYS A 92 -11.31 26.76 16.31
CA CYS A 92 -11.94 27.64 15.31
C CYS A 92 -11.53 29.11 15.53
N PRO A 93 -11.05 29.83 14.50
CA PRO A 93 -10.54 31.19 14.65
C PRO A 93 -11.64 32.21 15.00
N ASP A 94 -12.90 31.89 14.71
CA ASP A 94 -14.04 32.76 15.01
C ASP A 94 -14.53 32.54 16.46
N ARG A 95 -13.95 33.31 17.39
CA ARG A 95 -14.23 33.19 18.83
C ARG A 95 -15.69 33.44 19.21
N ALA A 96 -16.44 34.18 18.37
CA ALA A 96 -17.86 34.42 18.60
C ALA A 96 -18.68 33.12 18.57
N LEU A 97 -18.22 32.09 17.85
CA LEU A 97 -18.93 30.83 17.68
C LEU A 97 -18.79 29.84 18.85
N TRP A 98 -17.76 29.97 19.69
CA TRP A 98 -17.49 29.03 20.78
C TRP A 98 -17.23 29.68 22.16
N GLY A 99 -16.97 31.00 22.20
CA GLY A 99 -16.72 31.75 23.44
C GLY A 99 -17.91 32.59 23.91
N GLY A 100 -18.87 32.89 23.02
CA GLY A 100 -20.07 33.69 23.31
C GLY A 100 -21.37 32.92 23.06
N ASP A 101 -22.48 33.65 22.94
CA ASP A 101 -23.78 33.06 22.58
C ASP A 101 -23.80 32.65 21.09
N CYS A 102 -23.57 31.35 20.87
CA CYS A 102 -23.51 30.75 19.53
C CYS A 102 -24.80 30.99 18.73
N ALA A 103 -25.96 31.09 19.40
CA ALA A 103 -27.25 31.32 18.76
C ALA A 103 -27.32 32.70 18.10
N THR A 104 -26.85 33.74 18.79
CA THR A 104 -26.84 35.11 18.28
C THR A 104 -25.75 35.31 17.23
N ALA A 105 -24.57 34.70 17.40
CA ALA A 105 -23.51 34.74 16.41
C ALA A 105 -23.92 34.11 15.07
N LEU A 106 -24.62 32.97 15.07
CA LEU A 106 -25.07 32.33 13.83
C LEU A 106 -26.23 33.05 13.14
N ARG A 107 -26.91 33.97 13.83
CA ARG A 107 -27.93 34.85 13.22
C ARG A 107 -27.29 36.03 12.49
N GLU A 108 -26.01 36.31 12.73
CA GLU A 108 -25.31 37.35 11.99
C GLU A 108 -25.08 36.94 10.53
N PRO A 109 -25.29 37.87 9.59
CA PRO A 109 -25.25 37.55 8.18
C PRO A 109 -23.82 37.23 7.72
N GLY A 110 -23.64 36.00 7.21
CA GLY A 110 -22.37 35.47 6.69
C GLY A 110 -21.63 34.55 7.65
N VAL A 111 -22.01 34.49 8.93
CA VAL A 111 -21.33 33.63 9.92
C VAL A 111 -21.56 32.15 9.62
N CYS A 112 -22.77 31.76 9.22
CA CYS A 112 -23.05 30.39 8.78
C CYS A 112 -22.19 29.97 7.57
N LEU A 113 -21.88 30.89 6.65
CA LEU A 113 -20.99 30.63 5.52
C LEU A 113 -19.55 30.44 5.98
N ARG A 114 -19.06 31.28 6.91
CA ARG A 114 -17.73 31.12 7.50
C ARG A 114 -17.60 29.80 8.26
N LEU A 115 -18.63 29.41 9.00
CA LEU A 115 -18.68 28.12 9.68
C LEU A 115 -18.59 26.96 8.69
N LEU A 116 -19.43 26.95 7.64
CA LEU A 116 -19.40 25.88 6.63
C LEU A 116 -18.06 25.84 5.90
N ARG A 117 -17.50 27.00 5.56
CA ARG A 117 -16.17 27.09 4.96
C ARG A 117 -15.11 26.48 5.85
N PHE A 118 -15.13 26.82 7.15
CA PHE A 118 -14.22 26.25 8.15
C PHE A 118 -14.36 24.72 8.23
N LEU A 119 -15.58 24.20 8.36
CA LEU A 119 -15.82 22.75 8.41
C LEU A 119 -15.38 22.05 7.11
N CYS A 120 -15.60 22.67 5.95
CA CYS A 120 -15.12 22.14 4.67
C CYS A 120 -13.60 22.10 4.62
N THR A 121 -12.91 23.16 5.03
CA THR A 121 -11.44 23.20 5.03
C THR A 121 -10.83 22.20 6.00
N GLU A 122 -11.43 22.05 7.20
CA GLU A 122 -11.01 21.02 8.15
C GLU A 122 -11.24 19.61 7.62
N LEU A 123 -12.38 19.37 6.93
CA LEU A 123 -12.66 18.07 6.34
C LEU A 123 -11.70 17.75 5.18
N GLN A 124 -11.42 18.73 4.33
CA GLN A 124 -10.41 18.63 3.28
C GLN A 124 -9.03 18.32 3.88
N ALA A 125 -8.62 19.04 4.92
CA ALA A 125 -7.35 18.80 5.62
C ALA A 125 -7.30 17.41 6.26
N ALA A 126 -8.35 16.99 6.95
CA ALA A 126 -8.45 15.66 7.55
C ALA A 126 -8.38 14.53 6.50
N ARG A 127 -9.06 14.69 5.36
CA ARG A 127 -8.98 13.75 4.23
C ARG A 127 -7.58 13.73 3.62
N LEU A 128 -6.94 14.88 3.42
CA LEU A 128 -5.56 14.97 2.90
C LEU A 128 -4.55 14.34 3.86
N LEU A 129 -4.67 14.58 5.16
CA LEU A 129 -3.81 13.95 6.18
C LEU A 129 -4.03 12.44 6.23
N ARG A 130 -5.26 11.95 6.05
CA ARG A 130 -5.54 10.51 5.95
C ARG A 130 -5.02 9.89 4.66
N LEU A 131 -4.93 10.65 3.56
CA LEU A 131 -4.31 10.21 2.30
C LEU A 131 -2.77 10.30 2.32
N ARG A 132 -2.19 11.17 3.17
CA ARG A 132 -0.74 11.25 3.42
C ARG A 132 -0.25 10.24 4.46
N LEU A 133 -1.09 9.78 5.38
CA LEU A 133 -0.72 8.75 6.36
C LEU A 133 -0.27 7.42 5.71
N PRO A 134 -0.75 7.02 4.52
CA PRO A 134 -0.18 5.92 3.73
C PRO A 134 0.96 6.31 2.79
N LEU A 135 1.28 7.59 2.60
CA LEU A 135 2.13 8.07 1.49
C LEU A 135 3.37 8.89 1.90
N ASP A 136 3.51 9.31 3.15
CA ASP A 136 4.71 10.00 3.65
C ASP A 136 5.57 9.08 4.55
N PRO A 137 6.66 8.49 4.03
CA PRO A 137 7.86 8.24 4.80
C PRO A 137 8.78 9.48 4.66
N SER A 138 8.65 10.48 5.53
CA SER A 138 9.73 11.45 5.72
C SER A 138 9.63 12.28 7.00
N PRO A 139 10.78 12.71 7.55
CA PRO A 139 11.03 12.77 8.98
C PRO A 139 10.89 14.19 9.51
N ALA A 140 10.17 14.34 10.61
CA ALA A 140 10.30 15.50 11.47
C ALA A 140 10.43 15.04 12.93
N ALA A 141 11.68 15.13 13.41
CA ALA A 141 12.12 15.10 14.80
C ALA A 141 11.92 13.78 15.59
N LEU A 142 12.71 12.77 15.24
CA LEU A 142 13.28 11.86 16.25
C LEU A 142 14.81 12.02 16.21
N PRO A 143 15.52 11.89 17.36
CA PRO A 143 16.97 12.04 17.39
C PRO A 143 17.64 11.04 16.44
N PRO A 144 18.90 11.28 16.01
CA PRO A 144 19.58 10.38 15.08
C PRO A 144 19.80 9.03 15.77
N GLY A 145 18.92 8.08 15.45
CA GLY A 145 18.87 6.77 16.07
C GLY A 145 18.54 5.71 15.04
N GLY A 146 19.55 5.35 14.24
CA GLY A 146 19.69 4.04 13.59
C GLY A 146 18.62 3.62 12.57
N LYS A 147 19.05 2.73 11.67
CA LYS A 147 18.19 1.97 10.75
C LYS A 147 17.07 1.18 11.46
N GLU A 148 17.21 0.99 12.77
CA GLU A 148 16.33 0.23 13.67
C GLU A 148 14.98 0.91 13.95
N ALA A 149 14.90 2.25 13.88
CA ALA A 149 13.66 2.98 14.20
C ALA A 149 12.57 2.85 13.10
N GLU A 150 12.96 2.87 11.81
CA GLU A 150 12.02 2.63 10.70
C GLU A 150 11.59 1.16 10.62
N GLU A 151 12.52 0.23 10.88
CA GLU A 151 12.23 -1.21 10.93
C GLU A 151 11.22 -1.54 12.04
N GLY A 152 11.34 -0.86 13.19
CA GLY A 152 10.38 -0.93 14.30
C GLY A 152 8.96 -0.48 13.93
N ALA A 153 8.83 0.62 13.17
CA ALA A 153 7.52 1.12 12.73
C ALA A 153 6.82 0.15 11.76
N GLY A 154 7.59 -0.44 10.83
CA GLY A 154 7.09 -1.48 9.92
C GLY A 154 6.59 -2.72 10.66
N MET A 155 7.37 -3.23 11.62
CA MET A 155 6.97 -4.39 12.43
C MET A 155 5.69 -4.13 13.23
N VAL A 156 5.53 -2.94 13.80
CA VAL A 156 4.30 -2.56 14.54
C VAL A 156 3.09 -2.54 13.60
N GLN A 157 3.25 -2.01 12.39
CA GLN A 157 2.19 -1.98 11.40
C GLN A 157 1.76 -3.39 10.97
N GLU A 158 2.70 -4.29 10.67
CA GLU A 158 2.43 -5.68 10.33
C GLU A 158 1.73 -6.45 11.47
N LEU A 159 2.14 -6.19 12.71
CA LEU A 159 1.48 -6.75 13.88
C LEU A 159 0.03 -6.25 14.01
N ILE A 160 -0.22 -4.96 13.79
CA ILE A 160 -1.58 -4.39 13.82
C ILE A 160 -2.45 -5.03 12.73
N LEU A 161 -1.92 -5.18 11.51
CA LEU A 161 -2.64 -5.83 10.41
C LEU A 161 -2.95 -7.29 10.73
N THR A 162 -2.01 -8.00 11.34
CA THR A 162 -2.20 -9.40 11.78
C THR A 162 -3.30 -9.50 12.82
N LEU A 163 -3.31 -8.62 13.82
CA LEU A 163 -4.38 -8.57 14.84
C LEU A 163 -5.74 -8.26 14.23
N GLN A 164 -5.81 -7.31 13.29
CA GLN A 164 -7.03 -6.97 12.58
C GLN A 164 -7.55 -8.15 11.74
N ALA A 165 -6.67 -8.85 11.02
CA ALA A 165 -7.03 -10.03 10.24
C ALA A 165 -7.57 -11.18 11.12
N LEU A 166 -7.05 -11.30 12.34
CA LEU A 166 -7.49 -12.31 13.32
C LEU A 166 -8.68 -11.86 14.17
N GLY A 167 -9.16 -10.62 14.00
CA GLY A 167 -10.24 -10.04 14.80
C GLY A 167 -9.86 -9.82 16.27
N LEU A 168 -8.58 -9.68 16.58
CA LEU A 168 -8.06 -9.44 17.93
C LEU A 168 -7.98 -7.94 18.23
N PRO A 169 -8.23 -7.53 19.49
CA PRO A 169 -8.11 -6.12 19.88
C PRO A 169 -6.65 -5.66 19.83
N ARG A 170 -6.45 -4.35 19.73
CA ARG A 170 -5.10 -3.77 19.84
C ARG A 170 -4.58 -3.95 21.27
N PRO A 171 -3.30 -4.32 21.45
CA PRO A 171 -2.72 -4.48 22.77
C PRO A 171 -2.69 -3.12 23.50
N THR A 172 -3.02 -3.13 24.78
CA THR A 172 -2.87 -1.94 25.63
C THR A 172 -1.38 -1.67 25.90
N PRO A 173 -0.98 -0.41 26.11
CA PRO A 173 0.38 -0.10 26.55
C PRO A 173 0.77 -0.94 27.77
N GLY A 174 1.96 -1.54 27.75
CA GLY A 174 2.44 -2.42 28.82
C GLY A 174 2.02 -3.89 28.72
N THR A 175 1.30 -4.30 27.67
CA THR A 175 1.02 -5.73 27.42
C THR A 175 2.33 -6.48 27.16
N PRO A 176 2.62 -7.57 27.90
CA PRO A 176 3.85 -8.34 27.67
C PRO A 176 3.80 -9.08 26.33
N ALA A 177 4.92 -9.10 25.61
CA ALA A 177 5.02 -9.74 24.30
C ALA A 177 4.64 -11.24 24.32
N SER A 178 4.97 -11.95 25.41
CA SER A 178 4.59 -13.36 25.60
C SER A 178 3.09 -13.58 25.60
N ARG A 179 2.32 -12.68 26.23
CA ARG A 179 0.86 -12.74 26.25
C ARG A 179 0.28 -12.51 24.87
N LEU A 180 0.78 -11.50 24.16
CA LEU A 180 0.36 -11.21 22.79
C LEU A 180 0.63 -12.39 21.85
N LEU A 181 1.82 -13.00 21.91
CA LEU A 181 2.17 -14.17 21.13
C LEU A 181 1.28 -15.37 21.47
N TRP A 182 0.93 -15.54 22.75
CA TRP A 182 0.01 -16.59 23.18
C TRP A 182 -1.41 -16.39 22.64
N GLU A 183 -1.94 -15.16 22.70
CA GLU A 183 -3.26 -14.80 22.16
C GLU A 183 -3.31 -15.01 20.63
N LEU A 184 -2.25 -14.60 19.91
CA LEU A 184 -2.09 -14.86 18.47
C LEU A 184 -2.06 -16.36 18.18
N HIS A 185 -1.24 -17.12 18.89
CA HIS A 185 -1.12 -18.56 18.71
C HIS A 185 -2.45 -19.28 18.98
N ALA A 186 -3.15 -18.90 20.05
CA ALA A 186 -4.46 -19.45 20.39
C ALA A 186 -5.48 -19.18 19.27
N LYS A 187 -5.54 -17.93 18.77
CA LYS A 187 -6.48 -17.58 17.71
C LYS A 187 -6.18 -18.26 16.38
N ILE A 188 -4.90 -18.37 16.01
CA ILE A 188 -4.48 -19.10 14.82
C ILE A 188 -4.82 -20.59 14.95
N SER A 189 -4.59 -21.19 16.11
CA SER A 189 -4.91 -22.60 16.39
C SER A 189 -6.40 -22.88 16.33
N GLU A 190 -7.24 -21.94 16.77
CA GLU A 190 -8.71 -21.98 16.66
C GLU A 190 -9.16 -21.95 15.19
N LEU A 191 -8.53 -21.12 14.36
CA LEU A 191 -8.92 -20.92 12.96
C LEU A 191 -8.37 -21.98 12.01
N LEU A 192 -7.22 -22.59 12.33
CA LEU A 192 -6.52 -23.53 11.46
C LEU A 192 -7.40 -24.69 10.94
N PRO A 193 -8.28 -25.33 11.76
CA PRO A 193 -9.17 -26.39 11.29
C PRO A 193 -10.23 -25.95 10.28
N SER A 194 -10.54 -24.65 10.20
CA SER A 194 -11.51 -24.11 9.24
C SER A 194 -10.95 -23.96 7.83
N LEU A 195 -9.62 -24.06 7.67
CA LEU A 195 -8.95 -23.90 6.39
C LEU A 195 -8.90 -25.22 5.60
N PRO A 196 -8.80 -25.17 4.26
CA PRO A 196 -8.65 -26.36 3.44
C PRO A 196 -7.45 -27.22 3.88
N PRO A 197 -7.52 -28.55 3.78
CA PRO A 197 -6.43 -29.44 4.17
C PRO A 197 -5.16 -29.11 3.38
N GLY A 198 -4.01 -29.07 4.06
CA GLY A 198 -2.73 -28.69 3.47
C GLY A 198 -2.47 -27.17 3.44
N SER A 199 -3.42 -26.34 3.86
CA SER A 199 -3.20 -24.90 4.04
C SER A 199 -2.22 -24.66 5.19
N LEU A 200 -1.33 -23.67 5.04
CA LEU A 200 -0.37 -23.24 6.07
C LEU A 200 0.60 -24.34 6.57
N GLN A 201 0.80 -25.43 5.83
CA GLN A 201 1.81 -26.41 6.20
C GLN A 201 3.21 -25.76 6.20
N PRO A 202 3.96 -25.81 7.30
CA PRO A 202 5.30 -25.23 7.34
C PRO A 202 6.24 -26.04 6.45
N LEU A 203 7.18 -25.36 5.81
CA LEU A 203 8.24 -26.02 5.03
C LEU A 203 9.20 -26.78 5.94
N LEU A 204 9.48 -26.22 7.13
CA LEU A 204 10.29 -26.85 8.15
C LEU A 204 9.39 -27.47 9.23
N SER A 205 9.32 -28.79 9.28
CA SER A 205 8.49 -29.54 10.24
C SER A 205 9.24 -30.01 11.49
N TYR A 206 10.55 -29.79 11.57
CA TYR A 206 11.39 -30.27 12.66
C TYR A 206 11.65 -29.18 13.70
N SER A 207 11.61 -29.55 14.98
CA SER A 207 12.08 -28.69 16.05
C SER A 207 13.59 -28.50 15.96
N LEU A 208 14.02 -27.26 16.16
CA LEU A 208 15.43 -26.86 16.18
C LEU A 208 15.91 -26.83 17.64
N ASP A 209 16.91 -27.64 17.95
CA ASP A 209 17.69 -27.56 19.19
C ASP A 209 18.83 -26.55 19.03
N ALA A 210 19.46 -26.16 20.14
CA ALA A 210 20.53 -25.16 20.17
C ALA A 210 21.62 -25.35 19.08
N PRO A 211 22.23 -26.56 18.91
CA PRO A 211 23.27 -26.73 17.89
C PRO A 211 22.71 -26.60 16.45
N ARG A 212 21.45 -26.95 16.20
CA ARG A 212 20.83 -26.75 14.88
C ARG A 212 20.50 -25.30 14.61
N TRP A 213 20.16 -24.53 15.64
CA TRP A 213 20.00 -23.07 15.52
C TRP A 213 21.30 -22.41 15.09
N GLU A 214 22.42 -22.73 15.76
CA GLU A 214 23.74 -22.23 15.38
C GLU A 214 24.14 -22.63 13.96
N ALA A 215 23.88 -23.88 13.57
CA ALA A 215 24.14 -24.35 12.22
C ALA A 215 23.27 -23.63 11.17
N LEU A 216 21.99 -23.38 11.48
CA LEU A 216 21.07 -22.65 10.62
C LEU A 216 21.51 -21.19 10.44
N GLU A 217 21.91 -20.52 11.52
CA GLU A 217 22.44 -19.16 11.48
C GLU A 217 23.68 -19.08 10.59
N SER A 218 24.63 -19.99 10.78
CA SER A 218 25.84 -20.09 9.96
C SER A 218 25.52 -20.30 8.47
N LEU A 219 24.59 -21.22 8.17
CA LEU A 219 24.16 -21.48 6.80
C LEU A 219 23.47 -20.26 6.18
N CYS A 220 22.56 -19.63 6.92
CA CYS A 220 21.86 -18.42 6.47
C CYS A 220 22.83 -17.29 6.19
N GLN A 221 23.84 -17.07 7.05
CA GLN A 221 24.87 -16.07 6.80
C GLN A 221 25.67 -16.38 5.54
N SER A 222 26.17 -17.61 5.40
CA SER A 222 26.93 -18.02 4.20
C SER A 222 26.13 -17.85 2.91
N LEU A 223 24.85 -18.22 2.93
CA LEU A 223 23.97 -18.04 1.77
C LEU A 223 23.72 -16.55 1.48
N ARG A 224 23.48 -15.73 2.51
CA ARG A 224 23.31 -14.27 2.32
C ARG A 224 24.54 -13.64 1.66
N ASP A 225 25.73 -14.02 2.09
CA ASP A 225 26.98 -13.54 1.50
C ASP A 225 27.10 -13.96 0.03
N GLN A 226 26.84 -15.24 -0.27
CA GLN A 226 26.85 -15.73 -1.66
C GLN A 226 25.80 -15.04 -2.54
N TYR A 227 24.58 -14.85 -2.05
CA TYR A 227 23.52 -14.15 -2.79
C TYR A 227 23.86 -12.67 -2.99
N CYS A 228 24.45 -12.01 -1.99
CA CYS A 228 24.94 -10.65 -2.09
C CYS A 228 25.98 -10.54 -3.22
N CYS A 229 27.00 -11.40 -3.23
CA CYS A 229 28.00 -11.42 -4.30
C CYS A 229 27.37 -11.64 -5.69
N ARG A 230 26.41 -12.57 -5.80
CA ARG A 230 25.69 -12.81 -7.07
C ARG A 230 24.87 -11.61 -7.50
N ARG A 231 24.17 -10.93 -6.58
CA ARG A 231 23.41 -9.72 -6.86
C ARG A 231 24.32 -8.58 -7.28
N CYS A 232 25.45 -8.36 -6.62
CA CYS A 232 26.48 -7.41 -7.05
C CYS A 232 26.91 -7.64 -8.51
N LEU A 233 27.18 -8.89 -8.88
CA LEU A 233 27.53 -9.26 -10.26
C LEU A 233 26.39 -8.91 -11.23
N LEU A 234 25.16 -9.28 -10.91
CA LEU A 234 23.99 -9.01 -11.76
C LEU A 234 23.73 -7.51 -11.91
N LEU A 235 23.86 -6.73 -10.83
CA LEU A 235 23.74 -5.27 -10.86
C LEU A 235 24.84 -4.65 -11.71
N LYS A 236 26.09 -5.11 -11.57
CA LYS A 236 27.18 -4.62 -12.41
C LYS A 236 26.98 -4.98 -13.88
N ARG A 237 26.46 -6.18 -14.16
CA ARG A 237 26.10 -6.59 -15.52
C ARG A 237 24.97 -5.74 -16.09
N LEU A 238 23.97 -5.41 -15.29
CA LEU A 238 22.91 -4.47 -15.67
C LEU A 238 23.52 -3.11 -16.04
N ASP A 239 24.39 -2.57 -15.20
CA ASP A 239 25.07 -1.28 -15.44
C ASP A 239 25.84 -1.28 -16.76
N LEU A 240 26.66 -2.31 -17.00
CA LEU A 240 27.42 -2.44 -18.23
C LEU A 240 26.53 -2.62 -19.47
N THR A 241 25.42 -3.37 -19.34
CA THR A 241 24.46 -3.56 -20.43
C THR A 241 23.76 -2.24 -20.77
N THR A 242 23.37 -1.47 -19.75
CA THR A 242 22.78 -0.13 -19.92
C THR A 242 23.77 0.83 -20.60
N SER A 243 25.03 0.82 -20.19
CA SER A 243 26.08 1.64 -20.81
C SER A 243 26.33 1.24 -22.27
N ALA A 244 26.29 -0.05 -22.61
CA ALA A 244 26.50 -0.52 -23.98
C ALA A 244 25.44 -0.02 -24.97
N PHE A 245 24.21 0.28 -24.52
CA PHE A 245 23.20 0.88 -25.39
C PHE A 245 23.62 2.26 -25.91
N HIS A 246 24.52 2.98 -25.23
CA HIS A 246 24.97 4.30 -25.67
C HIS A 246 26.01 4.25 -26.80
N TRP A 247 26.36 3.08 -27.32
CA TRP A 247 27.39 2.92 -28.36
C TRP A 247 26.88 3.09 -29.81
N SER A 248 25.60 3.41 -30.00
CA SER A 248 25.06 3.71 -31.34
C SER A 248 24.56 5.15 -31.40
N ASP A 249 24.82 5.85 -32.51
CA ASP A 249 24.42 7.24 -32.72
C ASP A 249 22.91 7.48 -32.47
N ARG A 250 22.09 6.50 -32.84
CA ARG A 250 20.63 6.53 -32.62
C ARG A 250 20.26 6.49 -31.13
N ALA A 251 20.98 5.70 -30.35
CA ALA A 251 20.71 5.52 -28.92
C ALA A 251 21.38 6.61 -28.07
N GLU A 252 22.50 7.17 -28.52
CA GLU A 252 23.12 8.34 -27.91
C GLU A 252 22.16 9.53 -27.88
N ALA A 253 21.46 9.79 -29.00
CA ALA A 253 20.40 10.82 -29.07
C ALA A 253 19.21 10.58 -28.10
N GLN A 254 19.02 9.35 -27.62
CA GLN A 254 17.97 8.97 -26.67
C GLN A 254 18.53 8.65 -25.26
N GLY A 255 19.82 8.87 -25.02
CA GLY A 255 20.53 8.45 -23.82
C GLY A 255 19.95 9.08 -22.55
N GLU A 256 19.65 10.37 -22.58
CA GLU A 256 19.07 11.07 -21.43
C GLU A 256 17.66 10.57 -21.08
N ALA A 257 16.81 10.31 -22.08
CA ALA A 257 15.49 9.72 -21.86
C ALA A 257 15.60 8.29 -21.28
N MET A 258 16.57 7.50 -21.74
CA MET A 258 16.83 6.16 -21.23
C MET A 258 17.32 6.19 -19.77
N LYS A 259 18.28 7.06 -19.45
CA LYS A 259 18.79 7.26 -18.09
C LYS A 259 17.69 7.68 -17.13
N ALA A 260 16.84 8.63 -17.53
CA ALA A 260 15.71 9.10 -16.72
C ALA A 260 14.77 7.96 -16.30
N VAL A 261 14.62 6.92 -17.13
CA VAL A 261 13.80 5.73 -16.81
C VAL A 261 14.58 4.70 -15.99
N LEU A 262 15.86 4.45 -16.32
CA LEU A 262 16.62 3.36 -15.73
C LEU A 262 17.25 3.70 -14.37
N ILE A 263 17.64 4.95 -14.14
CA ILE A 263 18.31 5.36 -12.89
C ILE A 263 17.42 5.07 -11.67
N PRO A 264 16.13 5.48 -11.62
CA PRO A 264 15.29 5.21 -10.46
C PRO A 264 15.12 3.71 -10.18
N VAL A 265 14.99 2.92 -11.25
CA VAL A 265 14.90 1.45 -11.12
C VAL A 265 16.20 0.88 -10.58
N ARG A 266 17.35 1.36 -11.05
CA ARG A 266 18.66 0.88 -10.62
C ARG A 266 18.98 1.27 -9.18
N GLU A 267 18.58 2.46 -8.75
CA GLU A 267 18.76 2.96 -7.37
C GLU A 267 17.91 2.19 -6.37
N ALA A 268 16.72 1.72 -6.77
CA ALA A 268 15.87 0.86 -5.95
C ALA A 268 16.42 -0.58 -5.78
N LEU A 269 17.39 -1.01 -6.60
CA LEU A 269 17.93 -2.36 -6.56
C LEU A 269 19.19 -2.46 -5.69
N THR A 270 19.09 -3.22 -4.62
CA THR A 270 20.15 -3.43 -3.63
C THR A 270 20.82 -4.81 -3.78
N PRO A 271 22.12 -4.95 -3.48
CA PRO A 271 22.76 -6.26 -3.43
C PRO A 271 22.37 -7.05 -2.17
N GLU A 272 21.93 -6.39 -1.10
CA GLU A 272 21.50 -7.01 0.14
C GLU A 272 20.23 -7.86 -0.07
N SER A 273 20.10 -8.90 0.74
CA SER A 273 18.92 -9.77 0.79
C SER A 273 18.06 -9.41 1.99
N ASP A 274 16.77 -9.19 1.75
CA ASP A 274 15.77 -8.94 2.79
C ASP A 274 15.31 -10.23 3.50
N VAL A 275 15.74 -11.39 3.01
CA VAL A 275 15.39 -12.70 3.59
C VAL A 275 16.19 -12.93 4.88
N SER A 276 15.47 -13.04 6.00
CA SER A 276 15.98 -13.38 7.33
C SER A 276 15.60 -14.82 7.74
N ILE A 277 16.15 -15.31 8.85
CA ILE A 277 15.80 -16.63 9.40
C ILE A 277 14.30 -16.71 9.72
N ALA A 278 13.70 -15.62 10.22
CA ALA A 278 12.26 -15.57 10.46
C ALA A 278 11.45 -15.83 9.19
N HIS A 279 11.88 -15.31 8.03
CA HIS A 279 11.23 -15.58 6.74
C HIS A 279 11.36 -17.05 6.33
N VAL A 280 12.50 -17.69 6.61
CA VAL A 280 12.72 -19.11 6.34
C VAL A 280 11.80 -19.98 7.21
N LEU A 281 11.63 -19.62 8.48
CA LEU A 281 10.75 -20.36 9.41
C LEU A 281 9.27 -20.15 9.10
N ALA A 282 8.89 -18.94 8.66
CA ALA A 282 7.54 -18.64 8.20
C ALA A 282 7.23 -19.26 6.81
N ALA A 283 8.25 -19.80 6.12
CA ALA A 283 8.05 -20.36 4.79
C ALA A 283 7.12 -21.58 4.85
N ARG A 284 6.10 -21.56 4.01
CA ARG A 284 5.14 -22.65 3.85
C ARG A 284 5.59 -23.64 2.79
N ALA A 285 5.08 -24.87 2.85
CA ALA A 285 5.39 -25.94 1.93
C ALA A 285 5.11 -25.58 0.46
N ASP A 286 4.10 -24.76 0.18
CA ASP A 286 3.78 -24.28 -1.17
C ASP A 286 4.83 -23.33 -1.76
N LEU A 287 5.60 -22.61 -0.93
CA LEU A 287 6.71 -21.77 -1.40
C LEU A 287 7.89 -22.58 -1.95
N SER A 288 8.00 -23.87 -1.62
CA SER A 288 9.02 -24.75 -2.19
C SER A 288 8.79 -25.07 -3.67
N ARG A 289 7.60 -24.75 -4.20
CA ARG A 289 7.25 -25.00 -5.60
C ARG A 289 7.96 -23.99 -6.50
N LEU A 290 9.07 -24.41 -7.09
CA LEU A 290 9.76 -23.63 -8.10
C LEU A 290 8.86 -23.45 -9.33
N VAL A 291 8.38 -22.23 -9.54
CA VAL A 291 7.70 -21.85 -10.78
C VAL A 291 8.76 -21.57 -11.84
N PRO A 292 8.76 -22.25 -12.99
CA PRO A 292 9.74 -21.99 -14.03
C PRO A 292 9.69 -20.52 -14.46
N ALA A 293 10.86 -19.90 -14.65
CA ALA A 293 10.97 -18.55 -15.22
C ALA A 293 10.39 -18.44 -16.65
N THR A 294 10.12 -19.57 -17.29
CA THR A 294 9.44 -19.68 -18.59
C THR A 294 7.92 -19.80 -18.49
N SER A 295 7.35 -19.81 -17.29
CA SER A 295 5.91 -19.92 -17.07
C SER A 295 5.14 -18.73 -17.64
N LYS A 296 3.85 -18.95 -17.94
CA LYS A 296 2.95 -17.90 -18.47
C LYS A 296 2.87 -16.71 -17.51
N ALA A 297 2.75 -16.97 -16.20
CA ALA A 297 2.71 -15.93 -15.18
C ALA A 297 3.99 -15.10 -15.15
N ALA A 298 5.17 -15.74 -15.15
CA ALA A 298 6.46 -15.03 -15.15
C ALA A 298 6.70 -14.20 -16.43
N ARG A 299 6.09 -14.59 -17.56
CA ARG A 299 6.26 -13.93 -18.86
C ARG A 299 5.16 -12.94 -19.22
N GLN A 300 4.13 -12.80 -18.40
CA GLN A 300 3.01 -11.90 -18.67
C GLN A 300 3.47 -10.43 -18.74
N GLY A 301 4.40 -10.01 -17.86
CA GLY A 301 4.97 -8.66 -17.87
C GLY A 301 6.14 -8.45 -18.85
N THR A 302 6.69 -9.52 -19.43
CA THR A 302 7.83 -9.46 -20.37
C THR A 302 7.45 -9.90 -21.78
N CYS A 303 6.15 -9.92 -22.09
CA CYS A 303 5.66 -10.26 -23.41
C CYS A 303 6.01 -9.13 -24.39
N CYS A 304 6.75 -9.47 -25.45
CA CYS A 304 7.06 -8.55 -26.54
C CYS A 304 6.90 -9.28 -27.87
N ALA A 305 6.87 -8.55 -28.99
CA ALA A 305 6.70 -9.14 -30.32
C ALA A 305 7.71 -10.27 -30.62
N ILE A 306 8.92 -10.17 -30.06
CA ILE A 306 10.00 -11.17 -30.20
C ILE A 306 9.70 -12.44 -29.37
N ASN A 307 9.19 -12.28 -28.15
CA ASN A 307 8.94 -13.37 -27.21
C ASN A 307 7.65 -14.16 -27.48
N LYS A 308 6.87 -13.80 -28.52
CA LYS A 308 5.64 -14.49 -28.93
C LYS A 308 5.89 -15.80 -29.70
N VAL A 309 7.06 -15.95 -30.32
CA VAL A 309 7.35 -17.11 -31.18
C VAL A 309 8.07 -18.19 -30.36
N LEU A 310 7.56 -19.43 -30.40
CA LEU A 310 8.27 -20.57 -29.82
C LEU A 310 9.35 -21.01 -30.84
N MET A 311 10.61 -20.82 -30.50
CA MET A 311 11.71 -21.46 -31.24
C MET A 311 11.54 -22.98 -31.13
N GLY A 312 11.50 -23.67 -32.28
CA GLY A 312 11.60 -25.12 -32.32
C GLY A 312 12.96 -25.63 -31.80
N ASN A 313 13.26 -26.91 -31.98
CA ASN A 313 14.56 -27.47 -31.60
C ASN A 313 15.69 -26.69 -32.27
N VAL A 314 16.46 -25.94 -31.48
CA VAL A 314 17.64 -25.21 -31.94
C VAL A 314 18.74 -26.23 -32.16
N PRO A 315 19.27 -26.37 -33.38
CA PRO A 315 20.37 -27.30 -33.64
C PRO A 315 21.60 -26.91 -32.83
N ASP A 316 22.37 -27.93 -32.42
CA ASP A 316 23.64 -27.73 -31.71
C ASP A 316 24.56 -26.80 -32.53
N ARG A 317 25.05 -25.75 -31.88
CA ARG A 317 26.02 -24.79 -32.45
C ARG A 317 27.46 -25.11 -32.01
N GLY A 318 27.68 -26.27 -31.41
CA GLY A 318 28.99 -26.81 -31.11
C GLY A 318 29.78 -27.08 -32.38
N GLY A 319 30.94 -26.42 -32.50
CA GLY A 319 31.79 -26.45 -33.69
C GLY A 319 32.37 -27.83 -33.99
N ARG A 320 31.74 -28.52 -34.94
CA ARG A 320 32.40 -29.52 -35.78
C ARG A 320 32.33 -29.01 -37.22
N PRO A 321 33.47 -28.65 -37.84
CA PRO A 321 33.52 -28.11 -39.20
C PRO A 321 32.86 -28.99 -40.28
N ASN A 322 32.59 -30.26 -39.97
CA ASN A 322 32.04 -31.24 -40.91
C ASN A 322 30.51 -31.41 -40.78
N GLU A 323 29.85 -30.70 -39.86
CA GLU A 323 28.41 -30.82 -39.55
C GLU A 323 27.63 -29.54 -39.91
N LEU A 324 28.19 -28.71 -40.80
CA LEU A 324 27.61 -27.45 -41.31
C LEU A 324 26.49 -27.69 -42.33
N GLU A 325 25.35 -28.17 -41.86
CA GLU A 325 24.02 -27.67 -42.25
C GLU A 325 22.97 -28.44 -41.44
N ALA A 326 22.77 -28.05 -40.20
CA ALA A 326 21.52 -28.40 -39.54
C ALA A 326 20.42 -27.48 -40.11
N PRO A 327 19.27 -28.03 -40.55
CA PRO A 327 18.20 -27.24 -41.13
C PRO A 327 17.74 -26.18 -40.14
N MET A 328 17.46 -24.97 -40.67
CA MET A 328 16.89 -23.86 -39.92
C MET A 328 15.76 -24.33 -39.00
N PRO A 329 15.75 -23.95 -37.70
CA PRO A 329 14.66 -24.31 -36.81
C PRO A 329 13.33 -23.78 -37.37
N THR A 330 12.29 -24.61 -37.31
CA THR A 330 10.95 -24.20 -37.73
C THR A 330 10.32 -23.31 -36.64
N TRP A 331 9.65 -22.26 -37.08
CA TRP A 331 9.00 -21.29 -36.21
C TRP A 331 7.50 -21.58 -36.19
N GLN A 332 6.95 -21.86 -35.02
CA GLN A 332 5.52 -22.07 -34.84
C GLN A 332 4.93 -20.98 -33.96
N SER A 333 3.74 -20.50 -34.35
CA SER A 333 2.94 -19.65 -33.47
C SER A 333 2.56 -20.43 -32.21
N ARG A 334 2.79 -19.83 -31.05
CA ARG A 334 2.44 -20.44 -29.76
C ARG A 334 0.92 -20.46 -29.65
N ARG A 335 0.30 -21.63 -29.84
CA ARG A 335 -1.16 -21.78 -29.68
C ARG A 335 -1.53 -21.61 -28.21
N GLU A 336 -2.58 -20.82 -27.98
CA GLU A 336 -3.26 -20.71 -26.70
C GLU A 336 -4.15 -21.94 -26.53
N ASP A 337 -3.99 -22.59 -25.37
CA ASP A 337 -4.78 -23.70 -24.84
C ASP A 337 -4.73 -25.08 -25.52
N GLY A 338 -4.28 -26.04 -24.72
CA GLY A 338 -4.29 -27.46 -24.99
C GLY A 338 -3.84 -28.23 -23.76
N GLY A 339 -4.77 -28.43 -22.82
CA GLY A 339 -4.60 -29.27 -21.64
C GLY A 339 -4.07 -30.66 -21.98
N GLY A 340 -3.51 -31.31 -20.96
CA GLY A 340 -2.55 -32.39 -21.11
C GLY A 340 -2.93 -33.51 -22.07
N ARG A 341 -1.93 -34.05 -22.75
CA ARG A 341 -1.79 -35.48 -23.02
C ARG A 341 -0.42 -35.81 -23.64
N LYS A 342 0.23 -36.76 -22.97
CA LYS A 342 0.98 -37.88 -23.52
C LYS A 342 2.32 -37.62 -24.24
N ALA A 343 3.32 -38.20 -23.58
CA ALA A 343 4.34 -39.05 -24.16
C ALA A 343 5.47 -38.34 -24.91
N GLY A 344 6.64 -38.36 -24.25
CA GLY A 344 7.91 -38.34 -24.93
C GLY A 344 7.92 -39.37 -26.06
N ARG A 345 7.85 -38.88 -27.30
CA ARG A 345 8.44 -39.60 -28.43
C ARG A 345 9.90 -39.25 -28.42
N GLN A 346 10.69 -40.13 -27.81
CA GLN A 346 12.12 -40.22 -28.08
C GLN A 346 12.26 -40.50 -29.58
N TYR A 347 12.66 -39.49 -30.36
CA TYR A 347 13.04 -39.69 -31.75
C TYR A 347 14.48 -40.20 -31.75
N TRP A 348 14.64 -41.51 -31.49
CA TRP A 348 15.91 -42.19 -31.73
C TRP A 348 16.24 -42.08 -33.22
N GLY A 349 17.35 -41.40 -33.53
CA GLY A 349 17.87 -41.25 -34.87
C GLY A 349 18.06 -42.62 -35.52
N ARG A 350 17.31 -42.87 -36.60
CA ARG A 350 17.52 -44.01 -37.48
C ARG A 350 18.85 -43.81 -38.20
N LYS A 351 19.94 -44.37 -37.66
CA LYS A 351 21.20 -44.55 -38.41
C LYS A 351 20.88 -45.38 -39.66
N LYS A 352 20.93 -44.76 -40.85
CA LYS A 352 20.98 -45.48 -42.12
C LYS A 352 22.25 -46.32 -42.14
N LYS A 353 22.12 -47.66 -42.08
CA LYS A 353 23.19 -48.57 -42.52
C LYS A 353 23.37 -48.37 -44.02
N LYS A 354 24.54 -47.89 -44.43
CA LYS A 354 25.00 -47.99 -45.82
C LYS A 354 25.26 -49.48 -46.11
N LYS A 355 24.75 -49.94 -47.24
CA LYS A 355 25.26 -51.14 -47.93
C LYS A 355 26.60 -50.80 -48.55
#